data_AF-A0AAF0RJP9-F1
#
_entry.id   AF-A0AAF0RJP9-F1
#
_cell.length_a   1.000
_cell.length_b   1.000
_cell.length_c   1.000
_cell.angle_alpha   90.00
_cell.angle_beta   90.00
_cell.angle_gamma   90.00
#
_symmetry.space_group_name_H-M   'P 1'
#
loop_
_entity.id
_entity.type
_entity.pdbx_description
1 polymer ?
#
loop_
_entity_poly.entity_id
_entity_poly.type
_entity_poly.pdbx_seq_one_letter_code
_entity_poly.pdbx_strand_id
1 'polypeptide(L)' 'MTSTSDRVTDPIDQVRRAVEAYRQSRQARDDAIADAAIALGREAAAEASGLSLSRIQQLVSDRTRTTNATRRSA' A
#
# COMPACT_ATOMS: atom_id res chain seq x y z
N MET A 1 -9.33 29.03 -33.31
CA MET A 1 -8.25 29.37 -32.37
C MET A 1 -8.39 28.49 -31.14
N THR A 2 -7.88 27.26 -31.22
CA THR A 2 -7.80 26.34 -30.07
C THR A 2 -6.58 26.72 -29.26
N SER A 3 -6.77 27.63 -28.30
CA SER A 3 -5.80 27.86 -27.24
C SER A 3 -5.81 26.63 -26.33
N THR A 4 -5.11 25.59 -26.77
CA THR A 4 -4.70 24.47 -25.93
C THR A 4 -3.69 25.06 -24.94
N SER A 5 -4.18 25.71 -23.88
CA SER A 5 -3.34 26.01 -22.73
C SER A 5 -2.85 24.66 -22.22
N ASP A 6 -1.64 24.31 -22.62
CA ASP A 6 -0.79 23.35 -21.94
C ASP A 6 -0.95 23.62 -20.46
N ARG A 7 -1.69 22.74 -19.78
CA ARG A 7 -1.78 22.73 -18.33
C ARG A 7 -0.39 22.32 -17.86
N VAL A 8 0.50 23.31 -17.74
CA VAL A 8 1.73 23.20 -16.98
C VAL A 8 1.29 22.78 -15.59
N THR A 9 1.36 21.48 -15.32
CA THR A 9 1.03 20.93 -14.01
C THR A 9 2.09 21.49 -13.08
N ASP A 10 1.67 22.19 -12.03
CA ASP A 10 2.58 22.71 -11.02
C ASP A 10 3.52 21.56 -10.57
N PRO A 11 4.85 21.70 -10.69
CA PRO A 11 5.79 20.67 -10.28
C PRO A 11 5.55 20.17 -8.85
N ILE A 12 5.08 21.04 -7.94
CA ILE A 12 4.75 20.67 -6.56
C ILE A 12 3.55 19.71 -6.53
N ASP A 13 2.50 19.99 -7.32
CA ASP A 13 1.35 19.11 -7.43
C ASP A 13 1.71 17.78 -8.13
N GLN A 14 2.62 17.81 -9.09
CA GLN A 14 3.13 16.61 -9.74
C GLN A 14 3.87 15.70 -8.74
N VAL A 15 4.76 16.27 -7.92
CA VAL A 15 5.44 15.52 -6.85
C VAL A 15 4.44 14.99 -5.83
N ARG A 16 3.45 15.80 -5.42
CA ARG A 16 2.43 15.38 -4.46
C ARG A 16 1.65 14.16 -4.98
N ARG A 17 1.21 14.20 -6.24
CA ARG A 17 0.52 13.07 -6.89
C ARG A 17 1.41 11.84 -6.99
N ALA A 18 2.69 12.00 -7.33
CA ALA A 18 3.62 10.87 -7.41
C ALA A 18 3.85 10.22 -6.03
N VAL A 19 4.00 11.01 -4.98
CA VAL A 19 4.14 10.52 -3.59
C VAL A 19 2.87 9.80 -3.14
N GLU A 20 1.70 10.33 -3.47
CA GLU A 20 0.42 9.68 -3.15
C GLU A 20 0.26 8.34 -3.87
N ALA A 21 0.55 8.30 -5.18
CA ALA A 21 0.53 7.06 -5.96
C ALA A 21 1.52 6.03 -5.41
N TYR A 22 2.73 6.46 -5.01
CA TYR A 22 3.71 5.58 -4.38
C TYR A 22 3.19 5.03 -3.04
N ARG A 23 2.57 5.86 -2.20
CA ARG A 23 1.98 5.41 -0.93
C ARG A 23 0.87 4.39 -1.15
N GLN A 24 -0.01 4.62 -2.11
CA GLN A 24 -1.09 3.68 -2.46
C GLN A 24 -0.53 2.35 -2.97
N SER A 25 0.46 2.39 -3.86
CA SER A 25 1.13 1.18 -4.37
C SER A 25 1.82 0.39 -3.25
N ARG A 26 2.52 1.09 -2.35
CA ARG A 26 3.15 0.47 -1.18
C ARG A 26 2.13 -0.18 -0.26
N GLN A 27 1.01 0.50 0.01
CA GLN A 27 -0.07 -0.04 0.83
C GLN A 27 -0.64 -1.32 0.20
N ALA A 28 -0.96 -1.29 -1.10
CA ALA A 28 -1.48 -2.45 -1.83
C ALA A 28 -0.50 -3.65 -1.79
N ARG A 29 0.80 -3.39 -1.91
CA ARG A 29 1.83 -4.43 -1.76
C ARG A 29 1.83 -5.02 -0.34
N ASP A 30 1.88 -4.16 0.68
CA ASP A 30 1.93 -4.57 2.09
C ASP A 30 0.67 -5.38 2.45
N ASP A 31 -0.47 -4.98 1.91
CA ASP A 31 -1.75 -5.67 2.04
C ASP A 31 -1.72 -7.07 1.38
N ALA A 32 -1.22 -7.19 0.15
CA ALA A 32 -1.09 -8.48 -0.53
C ALA A 32 -0.13 -9.44 0.21
N ILE A 33 0.97 -8.91 0.77
CA ILE A 33 1.90 -9.69 1.59
C ILE A 33 1.22 -10.20 2.87
N ALA A 34 0.43 -9.36 3.53
CA ALA A 34 -0.33 -9.77 4.70
C ALA A 34 -1.36 -10.85 4.37
N ASP A 35 -2.07 -10.74 3.25
CA ASP A 35 -2.99 -11.78 2.77
C ASP A 35 -2.28 -13.11 2.50
N ALA A 36 -1.14 -13.06 1.80
CA ALA A 36 -0.33 -14.25 1.54
C ALA A 36 0.16 -14.90 2.84
N ALA A 37 0.58 -14.10 3.82
CA ALA A 37 1.00 -14.59 5.13
C ALA A 37 -0.15 -15.26 5.92
N ILE A 38 -1.39 -14.78 5.77
CA ILE A 38 -2.59 -15.40 6.37
C ILE A 38 -2.96 -16.71 5.65
N ALA A 39 -2.87 -16.74 4.33
CA ALA A 39 -3.30 -17.89 3.53
C ALA A 39 -2.27 -19.03 3.47
N LEU A 40 -0.99 -18.70 3.33
CA LEU A 40 0.10 -19.66 3.06
C LEU A 40 1.06 -19.82 4.23
N GLY A 41 1.01 -18.91 5.21
CA GLY A 41 1.92 -18.89 6.35
C GLY A 41 3.01 -17.82 6.27
N ARG A 42 3.51 -17.42 7.44
CA ARG A 42 4.41 -16.26 7.59
C ARG A 42 5.81 -16.50 7.02
N GLU A 43 6.32 -17.72 7.10
CA GLU A 43 7.67 -18.07 6.62
C GLU A 43 7.72 -18.02 5.08
N ALA A 44 6.77 -18.65 4.40
CA ALA A 44 6.66 -18.59 2.94
C ALA A 44 6.48 -17.15 2.43
N ALA A 45 5.67 -16.34 3.11
CA ALA A 45 5.51 -14.93 2.77
C ALA A 45 6.79 -14.11 3.01
N ALA A 46 7.56 -14.40 4.07
CA ALA A 46 8.84 -13.75 4.34
C ALA A 46 9.87 -14.07 3.24
N GLU A 47 9.99 -15.34 2.87
CA GLU A 47 10.90 -15.79 1.80
C GLU A 47 10.55 -15.14 0.46
N ALA A 48 9.28 -15.22 0.04
CA ALA A 48 8.85 -14.68 -1.25
C ALA A 48 8.96 -13.16 -1.35
N SER A 49 8.79 -12.44 -0.23
CA SER A 49 8.84 -10.97 -0.20
C SER A 49 10.21 -10.40 0.15
N GLY A 50 11.15 -11.24 0.59
CA GLY A 50 12.46 -10.82 1.11
C GLY A 50 12.38 -9.99 2.39
N LEU A 51 11.29 -10.11 3.16
CA LEU A 51 11.08 -9.37 4.40
C LEU A 51 11.40 -10.22 5.62
N SER A 52 11.76 -9.57 6.74
CA SER A 52 11.91 -10.27 8.01
C SER A 52 10.56 -10.79 8.52
N LEU A 53 10.59 -11.88 9.30
CA LEU A 53 9.40 -12.39 9.98
C LEU A 53 8.73 -11.34 10.88
N SER A 54 9.53 -10.50 11.55
CA SER A 54 9.01 -9.40 12.37
C SER A 54 8.21 -8.40 11.53
N ARG A 55 8.66 -8.09 10.30
CA ARG A 55 7.93 -7.20 9.41
C ARG A 55 6.64 -7.85 8.92
N ILE A 56 6.66 -9.14 8.56
CA ILE A 56 5.45 -9.89 8.21
C ILE A 56 4.43 -9.85 9.35
N GLN A 57 4.87 -10.10 10.58
CA GLN A 57 4.00 -10.06 11.76
C GLN A 57 3.37 -8.67 11.97
N GLN A 58 4.13 -7.61 11.73
CA GLN A 58 3.64 -6.24 11.80
C GLN A 58 2.57 -5.98 10.75
N LEU A 59 2.81 -6.37 9.48
CA LEU A 59 1.86 -6.22 8.38
C LEU A 59 0.53 -6.93 8.64
N VAL A 60 0.58 -8.18 9.11
CA VAL A 60 -0.63 -8.94 9.47
C VAL A 60 -1.40 -8.24 10.60
N SER A 61 -0.70 -7.71 11.60
CA SER A 61 -1.32 -7.00 12.72
C SER A 61 -2.00 -5.70 12.28
N ASP A 62 -1.32 -4.91 11.43
CA ASP A 62 -1.85 -3.65 10.90
C ASP A 62 -3.08 -3.88 10.02
N ARG A 63 -3.06 -4.92 9.20
CA ARG A 63 -4.21 -5.33 8.39
C ARG A 63 -5.40 -5.74 9.25
N THR A 64 -5.15 -6.56 10.27
CA THR A 64 -6.22 -6.99 11.21
C THR A 64 -6.85 -5.80 11.92
N ARG A 65 -6.04 -4.81 12.33
CA ARG A 65 -6.54 -3.57 12.94
C ARG A 65 -7.40 -2.77 11.97
N THR A 66 -6.97 -2.65 10.72
CA THR A 66 -7.68 -1.91 9.67
C THR A 66 -9.02 -2.56 9.34
N THR A 67 -9.05 -3.87 9.11
CA THR A 67 -10.30 -4.62 8.85
C THR A 67 -11.29 -4.47 10.00
N ASN A 68 -10.81 -4.52 11.25
CA ASN A 68 -11.67 -4.33 12.42
C ASN A 68 -12.20 -2.90 12.54
N ALA A 69 -11.39 -1.89 12.20
CA ALA A 69 -11.84 -0.50 12.14
C ALA A 69 -12.94 -0.32 11.08
N THR A 70 -12.73 -0.86 9.87
CA THR A 70 -13.72 -0.80 8.77
C THR A 70 -15.03 -1.49 9.14
N ARG A 71 -14.99 -2.65 9.78
CA ARG A 71 -16.20 -3.36 10.24
C ARG A 71 -16.99 -2.57 11.27
N ARG A 72 -16.31 -1.80 12.14
CA ARG A 72 -16.98 -0.99 13.18
C ARG A 72 -17.63 0.29 12.65
N SER A 73 -17.21 0.76 11.48
CA SER A 73 -17.73 1.98 10.84
C SER A 73 -18.82 1.72 9.79
N ALA A 74 -19.13 0.45 9.50
CA ALA A 74 -20.18 0.01 8.59
C ALA A 74 -21.43 -0.40 9.38
#